data_AF-A0A840A9J6-F1
#
_entry.id   AF-A0A840A9J6-F1
#
_cell.length_a   1.000
_cell.length_b   1.000
_cell.length_c   1.000
_cell.angle_alpha   90.00
_cell.angle_beta   90.00
_cell.angle_gamma   90.00
#
_symmetry.space_group_name_H-M   'P 1'
#
loop_
_entity.id
_entity.type
_entity.pdbx_description
1 polymer ?
#
loop_
_entity_poly.entity_id
_entity_poly.type
_entity_poly.pdbx_seq_one_letter_code
_entity_poly.pdbx_strand_id
1 'polypeptide(L)'
;MISSIPSSIEVTAVLDEAARTVTFSLQPGLRLPGKSSRQWVVSLGGRVLARFPADMLTPVSAVMPLAELYETAHGLLEIHDDQGKDVSDWVQLRGEGELFAALRIGSAEEFFTRLQQHHTRFRSLFLLELGARLAFGSAWADYRVRASALTIIAHRYLERLPGRFTAQDEGRLDWLMDAAEKLLPEGEAALLNGPLDWEIARWTTSLATVCGYIALIRQQPDRAREFFAVHGRQTGTVEIARVSALNLVVGCFMHGLLSHLAGRTEEARRSLILGLETVKPSVQAQDLLENVWVIGDLMNVMGVGRQCFIALVKLRLLHTDPRQPVLDAEASIEPSAVTGPLQKLLDGGYVPELEAHLLRYRSA
;
A
#
# COMPACT_ATOMS: atom_id res chain seq x y z
N MET A 1 -15.84 42.32 28.99
CA MET A 1 -15.52 41.66 27.71
C MET A 1 -16.21 40.32 27.71
N ILE A 2 -17.31 40.19 26.99
CA ILE A 2 -17.94 38.89 26.74
C ILE A 2 -17.16 38.31 25.55
N SER A 3 -16.38 37.25 25.75
CA SER A 3 -15.82 36.52 24.60
C SER A 3 -17.01 35.90 23.86
N SER A 4 -17.37 36.49 22.72
CA SER A 4 -18.33 35.86 21.83
C SER A 4 -17.72 34.54 21.38
N ILE A 5 -18.31 33.42 21.80
CA ILE A 5 -17.94 32.10 21.31
C ILE A 5 -18.05 32.17 19.78
N PRO A 6 -16.97 31.92 19.02
CA PRO A 6 -17.04 31.95 17.56
C PRO A 6 -18.13 30.97 17.12
N SER A 7 -18.98 31.41 16.20
CA SER A 7 -20.02 30.53 15.67
C SER A 7 -19.35 29.36 14.96
N SER A 8 -19.83 28.13 15.17
CA SER A 8 -19.28 26.95 14.51
C SER A 8 -20.19 26.45 13.41
N ILE A 9 -19.59 25.92 12.34
CA ILE A 9 -20.27 25.09 11.36
C ILE A 9 -19.69 23.70 11.48
N GLU A 10 -20.54 22.75 11.84
CA GLU A 10 -20.18 21.34 11.85
C GLU A 10 -20.34 20.79 10.44
N VAL A 11 -19.27 20.17 9.94
CA VAL A 11 -19.27 19.53 8.63
C VAL A 11 -19.09 18.04 8.86
N THR A 12 -20.12 17.28 8.55
CA THR A 12 -20.04 15.81 8.54
C THR A 12 -19.95 15.34 7.10
N ALA A 13 -19.27 14.22 6.88
CA ALA A 13 -19.13 13.62 5.56
C ALA A 13 -19.52 12.15 5.62
N VAL A 14 -20.40 11.74 4.72
CA VAL A 14 -20.83 10.36 4.55
C VAL A 14 -20.35 9.87 3.19
N LEU A 15 -19.57 8.81 3.21
CA LEU A 15 -19.07 8.16 2.01
C LEU A 15 -20.05 7.09 1.52
N ASP A 16 -20.42 7.16 0.24
CA ASP A 16 -21.10 6.09 -0.48
C ASP A 16 -20.14 5.52 -1.55
N GLU A 17 -19.53 4.38 -1.24
CA GLU A 17 -18.60 3.71 -2.14
C GLU A 17 -19.31 3.11 -3.37
N ALA A 18 -20.57 2.70 -3.24
CA ALA A 18 -21.33 2.11 -4.33
C ALA A 18 -21.71 3.17 -5.37
N ALA A 19 -22.17 4.33 -4.90
CA ALA A 19 -22.47 5.48 -5.74
C ALA A 19 -21.21 6.26 -6.16
N ARG A 20 -20.05 5.97 -5.56
CA ARG A 20 -18.78 6.68 -5.74
C ARG A 20 -18.88 8.18 -5.46
N THR A 21 -19.56 8.54 -4.37
CA THR A 21 -19.76 9.93 -3.95
C THR A 21 -19.51 10.12 -2.46
N VAL A 22 -19.16 11.34 -2.06
CA VAL A 22 -19.23 11.80 -0.67
C VAL A 22 -20.33 12.84 -0.56
N THR A 23 -21.20 12.66 0.42
CA THR A 23 -22.20 13.66 0.81
C THR A 23 -21.70 14.41 2.03
N PHE A 24 -21.46 15.70 1.88
CA PHE A 24 -21.16 16.62 2.96
C PHE A 24 -22.47 17.20 3.51
N SER A 25 -22.63 17.20 4.83
CA SER A 25 -23.73 17.86 5.52
C SER A 25 -23.17 18.94 6.42
N LEU A 26 -23.53 20.18 6.15
CA LEU A 26 -23.10 21.36 6.86
C LEU A 26 -24.22 21.80 7.80
N GLN A 27 -23.95 21.78 9.10
CA GLN A 27 -24.87 22.20 10.14
C GLN A 27 -24.38 23.52 10.77
N PRO A 28 -25.07 24.64 10.52
CA PRO A 28 -24.78 25.89 11.21
C PRO A 28 -25.18 25.76 12.69
N GLY A 29 -24.21 25.84 13.61
CA GLY A 29 -24.48 25.65 15.05
C GLY A 29 -25.25 26.80 15.69
N LEU A 30 -25.07 28.03 15.19
CA LEU A 30 -25.76 29.26 15.61
C LEU A 30 -25.80 30.26 14.44
N ARG A 31 -26.69 31.28 14.54
CA ARG A 31 -26.80 32.37 13.56
C ARG A 31 -25.43 33.01 13.33
N LEU A 32 -24.89 32.87 12.13
CA LEU A 32 -23.54 33.31 11.82
C LEU A 32 -23.51 34.85 11.78
N PRO A 33 -22.44 35.50 12.28
CA PRO A 33 -22.35 36.95 12.31
C PRO A 33 -22.29 37.53 10.88
N GLY A 34 -23.36 38.19 10.44
CA GLY A 34 -23.42 38.79 9.10
C GLY A 34 -24.69 39.61 8.88
N LYS A 35 -24.62 40.58 7.96
CA LYS A 35 -25.83 41.19 7.39
C LYS A 35 -26.56 40.12 6.57
N SER A 36 -27.89 40.09 6.60
CA SER A 36 -28.73 39.10 5.89
C SER A 36 -28.49 38.98 4.37
N SER A 37 -27.68 39.87 3.79
CA SER A 37 -27.30 39.84 2.37
C SER A 37 -25.99 39.12 2.07
N ARG A 38 -25.17 38.74 3.07
CA ARG A 38 -23.89 38.04 2.83
C ARG A 38 -24.10 36.55 2.59
N GLN A 39 -23.25 35.96 1.75
CA GLN A 39 -23.18 34.51 1.56
C GLN A 39 -21.88 33.97 2.13
N TRP A 40 -21.96 32.79 2.74
CA TRP A 40 -20.80 31.99 3.11
C TRP A 40 -20.53 30.96 2.04
N VAL A 41 -19.26 30.79 1.72
CA VAL A 41 -18.74 29.79 0.79
C VAL A 41 -17.86 28.85 1.59
N VAL A 42 -18.26 27.59 1.69
CA VAL A 42 -17.44 26.55 2.31
C VAL A 42 -16.77 25.75 1.21
N SER A 43 -15.45 25.61 1.28
CA SER A 43 -14.63 24.88 0.33
C SER A 43 -13.78 23.80 0.99
N LEU A 44 -13.38 22.81 0.19
CA LEU A 44 -12.38 21.81 0.51
C LEU A 44 -11.29 21.87 -0.55
N GLY A 45 -10.07 22.29 -0.18
CA GLY A 45 -8.96 22.40 -1.13
C GLY A 45 -9.26 23.33 -2.30
N GLY A 46 -9.85 24.49 -2.03
CA GLY A 46 -10.29 25.45 -3.04
C GLY A 46 -11.55 25.05 -3.83
N ARG A 47 -12.06 23.82 -3.69
CA ARG A 47 -13.31 23.39 -4.35
C ARG A 47 -14.50 23.78 -3.49
N VAL A 48 -15.40 24.57 -4.06
CA VAL A 48 -16.64 24.98 -3.37
C VAL A 48 -17.53 23.76 -3.11
N LEU A 49 -17.79 23.48 -1.84
CA LEU A 49 -18.77 22.48 -1.41
C LEU A 49 -20.17 23.08 -1.43
N ALA A 50 -20.33 24.24 -0.79
CA ALA A 50 -21.64 24.86 -0.62
C ALA A 50 -21.55 26.39 -0.59
N ARG A 51 -22.63 27.03 -1.03
CA ARG A 51 -22.89 28.47 -0.86
C ARG A 51 -24.23 28.64 -0.18
N PHE A 52 -24.28 29.41 0.89
CA PHE A 52 -25.52 29.64 1.63
C PHE A 52 -25.57 31.03 2.27
N PRO A 53 -26.77 31.59 2.49
CA PRO A 53 -26.93 32.86 3.19
C PRO A 53 -26.37 32.83 4.61
N ALA A 54 -25.83 33.97 5.08
CA ALA A 54 -25.22 34.06 6.40
C ALA A 54 -26.20 33.87 7.57
N ASP A 55 -27.48 34.09 7.33
CA ASP A 55 -28.56 33.90 8.30
C ASP A 55 -29.26 32.55 8.18
N MET A 56 -28.77 31.64 7.32
CA MET A 56 -29.35 30.32 7.13
C MET A 56 -29.12 29.43 8.37
N LEU A 57 -30.21 28.82 8.86
CA LEU A 57 -30.21 27.89 10.00
C LEU A 57 -30.52 26.44 9.61
N THR A 58 -30.87 26.22 8.34
CA THR A 58 -31.16 24.87 7.83
C THR A 58 -29.88 24.20 7.37
N PRO A 59 -29.71 22.89 7.61
CA PRO A 59 -28.59 22.14 7.08
C PRO A 59 -28.49 22.24 5.57
N VAL A 60 -27.27 22.35 5.06
CA VAL A 60 -26.97 22.35 3.63
C VAL A 60 -26.24 21.07 3.29
N SER A 61 -26.65 20.42 2.20
CA SER A 61 -25.98 19.22 1.71
C SER A 61 -25.29 19.49 0.38
N ALA A 62 -24.09 18.93 0.22
CA ALA A 62 -23.32 18.98 -1.01
C ALA A 62 -22.84 17.56 -1.34
N VAL A 63 -22.92 17.18 -2.61
CA VAL A 63 -22.45 15.88 -3.09
C VAL A 63 -21.23 16.09 -3.98
N MET A 64 -20.15 15.38 -3.69
CA MET A 64 -18.91 15.42 -4.46
C MET A 64 -18.59 14.01 -4.99
N PRO A 65 -18.26 13.85 -6.29
CA PRO A 65 -17.71 12.60 -6.80
C PRO A 65 -16.38 12.25 -6.11
N LEU A 66 -16.16 10.97 -5.81
CA LEU A 66 -14.89 10.53 -5.20
C LEU A 66 -13.66 10.87 -6.02
N ALA A 67 -13.80 10.93 -7.36
CA ALA A 67 -12.72 11.34 -8.25
C ALA A 67 -12.28 12.78 -7.98
N GLU A 68 -13.23 13.72 -7.81
CA GLU A 68 -12.93 15.12 -7.47
C GLU A 68 -12.29 15.22 -6.08
N LEU A 69 -12.76 14.41 -5.11
CA LEU A 69 -12.18 14.41 -3.77
C LEU A 69 -10.68 14.08 -3.80
N TYR A 70 -10.24 13.09 -4.59
CA TYR A 70 -8.81 12.77 -4.72
C TYR A 70 -7.95 13.92 -5.26
N GLU A 71 -8.51 14.78 -6.10
CA GLU A 71 -7.79 15.94 -6.66
C GLU A 71 -7.71 17.09 -5.65
N THR A 72 -8.70 17.21 -4.78
CA THR A 72 -8.86 18.30 -3.80
C THR A 72 -8.28 18.00 -2.41
N ALA A 73 -7.96 16.75 -2.11
CA ALA A 73 -7.75 16.29 -0.74
C ALA A 73 -6.47 16.81 -0.05
N HIS A 74 -5.64 17.58 -0.73
CA HIS A 74 -4.58 18.38 -0.09
C HIS A 74 -5.13 19.55 0.74
N GLY A 75 -6.44 19.81 0.65
CA GLY A 75 -7.09 20.97 1.23
C GLY A 75 -7.61 20.80 2.64
N LEU A 76 -7.34 21.82 3.46
CA LEU A 76 -8.11 22.08 4.66
C LEU A 76 -9.54 22.50 4.28
N LEU A 77 -10.48 22.31 5.20
CA LEU A 77 -11.78 22.96 5.11
C LEU A 77 -11.57 24.46 5.26
N GLU A 78 -12.15 25.23 4.35
CA GLU A 78 -12.02 26.68 4.28
C GLU A 78 -13.41 27.32 4.27
N ILE A 79 -13.52 28.51 4.85
CA ILE A 79 -14.73 29.32 4.78
C ILE A 79 -14.39 30.75 4.37
N HIS A 80 -15.09 31.22 3.34
CA HIS A 80 -14.94 32.56 2.80
C HIS A 80 -16.30 33.26 2.72
N ASP A 81 -16.29 34.59 2.65
CA ASP A 81 -17.48 35.36 2.24
C ASP A 81 -17.66 35.39 0.72
N ASP A 82 -18.72 36.07 0.27
CA ASP A 82 -19.07 36.26 -1.14
C ASP A 82 -18.02 37.07 -1.94
N GLN A 83 -17.09 37.72 -1.24
CA GLN A 83 -15.97 38.46 -1.82
C GLN A 83 -14.66 37.66 -1.80
N GLY A 84 -14.70 36.41 -1.31
CA GLY A 84 -13.53 35.54 -1.19
C GLY A 84 -12.63 35.88 0.00
N LYS A 85 -13.12 36.63 0.99
CA LYS A 85 -12.38 36.93 2.21
C LYS A 85 -12.52 35.78 3.21
N ASP A 86 -11.40 35.29 3.73
CA ASP A 86 -11.37 34.33 4.82
C ASP A 86 -12.06 34.90 6.07
N VAL A 87 -12.96 34.11 6.66
CA VAL A 87 -13.73 34.46 7.85
C VAL A 87 -13.55 33.47 9.01
N SER A 88 -12.50 32.66 8.96
CA SER A 88 -12.14 31.69 9.99
C SER A 88 -11.97 32.29 11.40
N ASP A 89 -11.65 33.59 11.50
CA ASP A 89 -11.61 34.34 12.77
C ASP A 89 -12.98 34.46 13.47
N TRP A 90 -14.07 34.37 12.71
CA TRP A 90 -15.44 34.57 13.20
C TRP A 90 -16.28 33.31 13.15
N VAL A 91 -15.94 32.40 12.23
CA VAL A 91 -16.65 31.16 12.01
C VAL A 91 -15.69 29.98 12.01
N GLN A 92 -15.81 29.10 12.99
CA GLN A 92 -14.99 27.91 13.08
C GLN A 92 -15.62 26.74 12.30
N LEU A 93 -14.93 26.22 11.29
CA LEU A 93 -15.32 24.96 10.66
C LEU A 93 -14.83 23.78 11.50
N ARG A 94 -15.76 22.89 11.85
CA ARG A 94 -15.47 21.63 12.56
C ARG A 94 -15.87 20.45 11.69
N GLY A 95 -14.89 19.93 10.97
CA GLY A 95 -15.05 18.65 10.26
C GLY A 95 -15.06 17.48 11.26
N GLU A 96 -16.09 16.63 11.21
CA GLU A 96 -16.25 15.43 12.03
C GLU A 96 -16.42 14.16 11.18
N GLY A 97 -15.87 13.04 11.66
CA GLY A 97 -15.98 11.73 11.03
C GLY A 97 -14.69 11.20 10.39
N GLU A 98 -14.76 9.98 9.86
CA GLU A 98 -13.59 9.23 9.35
C GLU A 98 -12.90 9.93 8.18
N LEU A 99 -13.65 10.63 7.30
CA LEU A 99 -13.05 11.38 6.18
C LEU A 99 -12.11 12.47 6.70
N PHE A 100 -12.59 13.33 7.60
CA PHE A 100 -11.76 14.42 8.12
C PHE A 100 -10.63 13.90 9.01
N ALA A 101 -10.80 12.74 9.67
CA ALA A 101 -9.71 12.07 10.36
C ALA A 101 -8.58 11.64 9.38
N ALA A 102 -8.93 11.17 8.18
CA ALA A 102 -7.95 10.84 7.14
C ALA A 102 -7.29 12.10 6.52
N LEU A 103 -8.06 13.18 6.32
CA LEU A 103 -7.55 14.44 5.74
C LEU A 103 -6.62 15.24 6.69
N ARG A 104 -6.71 15.02 8.00
CA ARG A 104 -6.01 15.84 9.02
C ARG A 104 -4.67 15.28 9.49
N ILE A 105 -4.19 14.18 8.90
CA ILE A 105 -2.93 13.56 9.32
C ILE A 105 -1.78 14.53 9.06
N GLY A 106 -1.22 15.08 10.14
CA GLY A 106 -0.27 16.19 10.10
C GLY A 106 1.16 15.80 10.45
N SER A 107 1.41 14.55 10.84
CA SER A 107 2.74 14.07 11.23
C SER A 107 2.95 12.58 10.97
N ALA A 108 4.23 12.16 10.96
CA ALA A 108 4.62 10.75 10.80
C ALA A 108 4.09 9.88 11.96
N GLU A 109 4.16 10.38 13.20
CA GLU A 109 3.62 9.68 14.37
C GLU A 109 2.10 9.46 14.25
N GLU A 110 1.37 10.50 13.82
CA GLU A 110 -0.07 10.41 13.60
C GLU A 110 -0.40 9.43 12.47
N PHE A 111 0.41 9.42 11.40
CA PHE A 111 0.28 8.45 10.30
C PHE A 111 0.44 7.01 10.79
N PHE A 112 1.52 6.68 11.52
CA PHE A 112 1.73 5.31 11.98
C PHE A 112 0.67 4.88 13.01
N THR A 113 0.28 5.78 13.91
CA THR A 113 -0.74 5.50 14.92
C THR A 113 -2.13 5.32 14.30
N ARG A 114 -2.51 6.16 13.33
CA ARG A 114 -3.89 6.23 12.81
C ARG A 114 -4.14 5.49 11.51
N LEU A 115 -3.17 5.39 10.61
CA LEU A 115 -3.31 4.68 9.34
C LEU A 115 -2.70 3.29 9.40
N GLN A 116 -1.49 3.16 9.96
CA GLN A 116 -0.75 1.89 9.93
C GLN A 116 -1.21 0.91 11.01
N GLN A 117 -1.33 1.33 12.27
CA GLN A 117 -1.80 0.45 13.36
C GLN A 117 -3.31 0.17 13.30
N HIS A 118 -4.02 0.81 12.38
CA HIS A 118 -5.47 0.78 12.26
C HIS A 118 -5.93 0.44 10.84
N HIS A 119 -5.16 -0.37 10.11
CA HIS A 119 -5.61 -1.04 8.89
C HIS A 119 -6.95 -1.78 9.04
N THR A 120 -7.44 -1.95 10.27
CA THR A 120 -8.73 -2.52 10.65
C THR A 120 -9.79 -1.51 11.14
N ARG A 121 -9.47 -0.22 11.38
CA ARG A 121 -10.44 0.78 11.90
C ARG A 121 -11.01 1.73 10.85
N PHE A 122 -10.32 1.97 9.72
CA PHE A 122 -11.00 2.58 8.59
C PHE A 122 -11.94 1.54 7.99
N ARG A 123 -13.24 1.69 8.27
CA ARG A 123 -14.27 0.81 7.69
C ARG A 123 -14.27 0.93 6.17
N SER A 124 -13.95 2.11 5.66
CA SER A 124 -13.83 2.40 4.24
C SER A 124 -12.42 2.18 3.72
N LEU A 125 -12.32 1.34 2.67
CA LEU A 125 -11.08 1.12 1.93
C LEU A 125 -10.63 2.39 1.18
N PHE A 126 -11.59 3.19 0.73
CA PHE A 126 -11.33 4.46 0.04
C PHE A 126 -10.66 5.48 0.97
N LEU A 127 -11.12 5.60 2.22
CA LEU A 127 -10.55 6.57 3.17
C LEU A 127 -9.11 6.22 3.55
N LEU A 128 -8.80 4.94 3.66
CA LEU A 128 -7.44 4.46 3.88
C LEU A 128 -6.52 4.80 2.70
N GLU A 129 -6.96 4.56 1.46
CA GLU A 129 -6.22 4.95 0.23
C GLU A 129 -6.01 6.47 0.16
N LEU A 130 -7.04 7.25 0.48
CA LEU A 130 -6.99 8.71 0.49
C LEU A 130 -5.96 9.22 1.50
N GLY A 131 -6.03 8.77 2.77
CA GLY A 131 -5.09 9.17 3.81
C GLY A 131 -3.65 8.81 3.48
N ALA A 132 -3.41 7.61 2.92
CA ALA A 132 -2.09 7.21 2.46
C ALA A 132 -1.55 8.10 1.33
N ARG A 133 -2.38 8.42 0.34
CA ARG A 133 -1.98 9.29 -0.78
C ARG A 133 -1.63 10.71 -0.33
N LEU A 134 -2.36 11.25 0.64
CA LEU A 134 -2.06 12.56 1.20
C LEU A 134 -0.77 12.58 2.01
N ALA A 135 -0.58 11.56 2.86
CA ALA A 135 0.64 11.42 3.62
C ALA A 135 1.86 11.34 2.70
N PHE A 136 1.77 10.59 1.59
CA PHE A 136 2.84 10.48 0.60
C PHE A 136 3.29 11.84 0.02
N GLY A 137 2.35 12.74 -0.25
CA GLY A 137 2.63 14.07 -0.83
C GLY A 137 2.93 15.17 0.19
N SER A 138 3.00 14.86 1.48
CA SER A 138 3.13 15.87 2.54
C SER A 138 4.58 16.30 2.76
N ALA A 139 4.79 17.55 3.19
CA ALA A 139 6.13 18.12 3.39
C ALA A 139 6.90 17.48 4.57
N TRP A 140 6.19 16.85 5.51
CA TRP A 140 6.77 16.18 6.67
C TRP A 140 7.05 14.70 6.42
N ALA A 141 6.65 14.15 5.27
CA ALA A 141 6.82 12.73 5.00
C ALA A 141 8.28 12.36 4.77
N ASP A 142 8.81 11.52 5.66
CA ASP A 142 10.10 10.89 5.45
C ASP A 142 9.97 9.65 4.55
N TYR A 143 11.09 8.95 4.33
CA TYR A 143 11.11 7.71 3.56
C TYR A 143 10.10 6.68 4.07
N ARG A 144 10.03 6.46 5.40
CA ARG A 144 9.23 5.42 6.03
C ARG A 144 7.75 5.66 5.79
N VAL A 145 7.30 6.90 5.94
CA VAL A 145 5.92 7.32 5.65
C VAL A 145 5.60 7.12 4.17
N ARG A 146 6.46 7.62 3.26
CA ARG A 146 6.25 7.50 1.81
C ARG A 146 6.15 6.04 1.37
N ALA A 147 7.06 5.19 1.82
CA ALA A 147 7.10 3.78 1.43
C ALA A 147 5.92 2.99 2.04
N SER A 148 5.58 3.26 3.30
CA SER A 148 4.40 2.68 3.95
C SER A 148 3.11 3.10 3.24
N ALA A 149 2.95 4.38 2.91
CA ALA A 149 1.79 4.89 2.18
C ALA A 149 1.60 4.19 0.82
N LEU A 150 2.64 4.09 0.00
CA LEU A 150 2.55 3.36 -1.27
C LEU A 150 2.23 1.88 -1.06
N THR A 151 2.80 1.25 -0.03
CA THR A 151 2.52 -0.15 0.32
C THR A 151 1.04 -0.37 0.67
N ILE A 152 0.46 0.55 1.45
CA ILE A 152 -0.96 0.53 1.82
C ILE A 152 -1.85 0.61 0.59
N ILE A 153 -1.56 1.58 -0.30
CA ILE A 153 -2.30 1.77 -1.55
C ILE A 153 -2.20 0.51 -2.41
N ALA A 154 -1.00 -0.03 -2.61
CA ALA A 154 -0.78 -1.23 -3.44
C ALA A 154 -1.55 -2.46 -2.91
N HIS A 155 -1.53 -2.70 -1.60
CA HIS A 155 -2.29 -3.80 -1.00
C HIS A 155 -3.79 -3.71 -1.33
N ARG A 156 -4.37 -2.50 -1.43
CA ARG A 156 -5.78 -2.36 -1.78
C ARG A 156 -6.08 -2.85 -3.20
N TYR A 157 -5.18 -2.58 -4.15
CA TYR A 157 -5.33 -3.10 -5.50
C TYR A 157 -5.12 -4.61 -5.57
N LEU A 158 -4.22 -5.17 -4.76
CA LEU A 158 -3.99 -6.63 -4.69
C LEU A 158 -5.17 -7.41 -4.06
N GLU A 159 -5.95 -6.77 -3.17
CA GLU A 159 -7.16 -7.36 -2.61
C GLU A 159 -8.34 -7.38 -3.58
N ARG A 160 -8.35 -6.47 -4.56
CA ARG A 160 -9.38 -6.44 -5.60
C ARG A 160 -9.14 -7.63 -6.53
N LEU A 161 -10.12 -8.55 -6.59
CA LEU A 161 -10.03 -9.72 -7.44
C LEU A 161 -9.74 -9.33 -8.90
N PRO A 162 -8.97 -10.15 -9.62
CA PRO A 162 -8.55 -9.80 -10.96
C PRO A 162 -9.76 -9.70 -11.93
N GLY A 163 -9.82 -8.64 -12.73
CA GLY A 163 -10.82 -8.43 -13.80
C GLY A 163 -11.70 -7.18 -13.61
N ARG A 164 -11.39 -6.32 -12.63
CA ARG A 164 -12.27 -5.22 -12.19
C ARG A 164 -11.64 -3.83 -12.23
N PHE A 165 -10.47 -3.66 -12.86
CA PHE A 165 -9.81 -2.36 -12.92
C PHE A 165 -10.46 -1.49 -14.00
N THR A 166 -10.89 -0.30 -13.61
CA THR A 166 -11.32 0.75 -14.52
C THR A 166 -10.10 1.47 -15.10
N ALA A 167 -10.24 2.21 -16.21
CA ALA A 167 -9.15 3.02 -16.76
C ALA A 167 -8.54 4.01 -15.73
N GLN A 168 -9.35 4.48 -14.78
CA GLN A 168 -8.87 5.30 -13.67
C GLN A 168 -7.99 4.52 -12.69
N ASP A 169 -8.35 3.26 -12.39
CA ASP A 169 -7.54 2.39 -11.55
C ASP A 169 -6.19 2.10 -12.23
N GLU A 170 -6.20 1.88 -13.55
CA GLU A 170 -4.97 1.65 -14.32
C GLU A 170 -4.01 2.85 -14.23
N GLY A 171 -4.50 4.07 -14.44
CA GLY A 171 -3.66 5.27 -14.30
C GLY A 171 -3.09 5.46 -12.89
N ARG A 172 -3.81 4.99 -11.85
CA ARG A 172 -3.31 5.01 -10.47
C ARG A 172 -2.27 3.93 -10.20
N LEU A 173 -2.44 2.74 -10.78
CA LEU A 173 -1.45 1.68 -10.72
C LEU A 173 -0.16 2.11 -11.41
N ASP A 174 -0.24 2.74 -12.58
CA ASP A 174 0.94 3.24 -13.29
C ASP A 174 1.66 4.31 -12.46
N TRP A 175 0.93 5.29 -11.88
CA TRP A 175 1.50 6.26 -10.95
C TRP A 175 2.19 5.61 -9.74
N LEU A 176 1.54 4.62 -9.12
CA LEU A 176 2.08 3.93 -7.94
C LEU A 176 3.40 3.24 -8.26
N MET A 177 3.46 2.59 -9.42
CA MET A 177 4.64 1.86 -9.87
C MET A 177 5.79 2.82 -10.20
N ASP A 178 5.51 3.93 -10.88
CA ASP A 178 6.50 4.96 -11.18
C ASP A 178 7.02 5.66 -9.92
N ALA A 179 6.15 5.86 -8.93
CA ALA A 179 6.54 6.39 -7.62
C ALA A 179 7.43 5.39 -6.86
N ALA A 180 7.10 4.11 -6.87
CA ALA A 180 7.86 3.06 -6.22
C ALA A 180 9.25 2.86 -6.84
N GLU A 181 9.38 2.91 -8.16
CA GLU A 181 10.69 2.81 -8.85
C GLU A 181 11.66 3.91 -8.46
N LYS A 182 11.15 5.11 -8.17
CA LYS A 182 11.98 6.22 -7.70
C LYS A 182 12.32 6.09 -6.22
N LEU A 183 11.35 5.61 -5.42
CA LEU A 183 11.49 5.55 -3.97
C LEU A 183 12.33 4.36 -3.48
N LEU A 184 12.23 3.19 -4.10
CA LEU A 184 12.97 2.00 -3.67
C LEU A 184 14.49 2.21 -3.64
N PRO A 185 15.14 2.82 -4.67
CA PRO A 185 16.55 3.16 -4.62
C PRO A 185 16.95 4.03 -3.42
N GLU A 186 16.08 4.95 -2.97
CA GLU A 186 16.34 5.76 -1.75
C GLU A 186 16.45 4.86 -0.52
N GLY A 187 15.54 3.88 -0.38
CA GLY A 187 15.53 2.93 0.73
C GLY A 187 16.71 1.98 0.72
N GLU A 188 17.03 1.43 -0.45
CA GLU A 188 18.21 0.57 -0.64
C GLU A 188 19.50 1.33 -0.33
N ALA A 189 19.62 2.58 -0.77
CA ALA A 189 20.77 3.42 -0.48
C ALA A 189 20.88 3.77 1.01
N ALA A 190 19.75 4.01 1.69
CA ALA A 190 19.72 4.27 3.13
C ALA A 190 20.18 3.04 3.95
N LEU A 191 19.79 1.84 3.55
CA LEU A 191 20.22 0.59 4.20
C LEU A 191 21.68 0.26 3.93
N LEU A 192 22.21 0.63 2.77
CA LEU A 192 23.60 0.37 2.41
C LEU A 192 24.58 1.35 3.06
N ASN A 193 24.21 2.63 3.14
CA ASN A 193 25.13 3.72 3.53
C ASN A 193 24.86 4.30 4.93
N GLY A 194 23.72 3.97 5.54
CA GLY A 194 23.28 4.50 6.83
C GLY A 194 23.34 3.48 7.97
N PRO A 195 22.98 3.90 9.19
CA PRO A 195 22.69 2.97 10.27
C PRO A 195 21.58 1.99 9.88
N LEU A 196 21.70 0.74 10.32
CA LEU A 196 20.68 -0.27 10.12
C LEU A 196 19.37 0.15 10.80
N ASP A 197 18.34 0.40 10.00
CA ASP A 197 17.01 0.78 10.46
C ASP A 197 15.98 -0.26 10.01
N TRP A 198 15.31 -0.89 10.98
CA TRP A 198 14.34 -1.94 10.73
C TRP A 198 13.09 -1.45 9.99
N GLU A 199 12.69 -0.19 10.17
CA GLU A 199 11.53 0.40 9.49
C GLU A 199 11.85 0.61 8.01
N ILE A 200 13.06 1.09 7.70
CA ILE A 200 13.51 1.25 6.31
C ILE A 200 13.58 -0.12 5.64
N ALA A 201 14.16 -1.12 6.29
CA ALA A 201 14.24 -2.49 5.75
C ALA A 201 12.84 -3.10 5.53
N ARG A 202 11.95 -2.95 6.50
CA ARG A 202 10.56 -3.42 6.41
C ARG A 202 9.81 -2.77 5.27
N TRP A 203 9.84 -1.44 5.16
CA TRP A 203 9.04 -0.74 4.16
C TRP A 203 9.63 -0.85 2.75
N THR A 204 10.96 -0.92 2.61
CA THR A 204 11.63 -1.24 1.33
C THR A 204 11.17 -2.59 0.80
N THR A 205 11.26 -3.63 1.63
CA THR A 205 10.90 -5.01 1.22
C THR A 205 9.40 -5.16 0.99
N SER A 206 8.56 -4.56 1.83
CA SER A 206 7.11 -4.61 1.67
C SER A 206 6.66 -3.90 0.38
N LEU A 207 7.19 -2.69 0.11
CA LEU A 207 6.89 -1.94 -1.11
C LEU A 207 7.32 -2.72 -2.36
N ALA A 208 8.54 -3.27 -2.35
CA ALA A 208 9.04 -4.09 -3.44
C ALA A 208 8.17 -5.33 -3.69
N THR A 209 7.71 -6.01 -2.63
CA THR A 209 6.82 -7.18 -2.75
C THR A 209 5.51 -6.81 -3.44
N VAL A 210 4.81 -5.79 -2.94
CA VAL A 210 3.49 -5.42 -3.47
C VAL A 210 3.59 -4.88 -4.90
N CYS A 211 4.60 -4.06 -5.20
CA CYS A 211 4.84 -3.57 -6.56
C CYS A 211 5.22 -4.70 -7.53
N GLY A 212 5.97 -5.70 -7.09
CA GLY A 212 6.23 -6.90 -7.88
C GLY A 212 4.95 -7.60 -8.33
N TYR A 213 3.98 -7.77 -7.42
CA TYR A 213 2.68 -8.35 -7.78
C TYR A 213 1.81 -7.42 -8.63
N ILE A 214 1.84 -6.11 -8.40
CA ILE A 214 1.14 -5.14 -9.26
C ILE A 214 1.70 -5.19 -10.70
N ALA A 215 3.02 -5.28 -10.87
CA ALA A 215 3.62 -5.46 -12.19
C ALA A 215 3.13 -6.73 -12.90
N LEU A 216 2.96 -7.84 -12.16
CA LEU A 216 2.37 -9.06 -12.72
C LEU A 216 0.91 -8.86 -13.15
N ILE A 217 0.11 -8.13 -12.37
CA ILE A 217 -1.26 -7.74 -12.78
C ILE A 217 -1.25 -6.90 -14.06
N ARG A 218 -0.24 -6.04 -14.23
CA ARG A 218 -0.04 -5.23 -15.44
C ARG A 218 0.60 -6.00 -16.60
N GLN A 219 0.80 -7.31 -16.46
CA GLN A 219 1.46 -8.17 -17.45
C GLN A 219 2.88 -7.66 -17.80
N GLN A 220 3.60 -7.15 -16.80
CA GLN A 220 4.96 -6.62 -16.92
C GLN A 220 5.94 -7.52 -16.14
N PRO A 221 6.21 -8.77 -16.59
CA PRO A 221 7.03 -9.73 -15.84
C PRO A 221 8.48 -9.24 -15.64
N ASP A 222 9.04 -8.50 -16.60
CA ASP A 222 10.37 -7.90 -16.45
C ASP A 222 10.42 -6.86 -15.34
N ARG A 223 9.39 -6.00 -15.26
CA ARG A 223 9.28 -4.99 -14.21
C ARG A 223 9.05 -5.66 -12.85
N ALA A 224 8.21 -6.69 -12.81
CA ALA A 224 8.00 -7.50 -11.61
C ALA A 224 9.31 -8.12 -11.12
N ARG A 225 10.13 -8.66 -12.04
CA ARG A 225 11.45 -9.21 -11.72
C ARG A 225 12.32 -8.16 -11.03
N GLU A 226 12.43 -6.95 -11.57
CA GLU A 226 13.24 -5.88 -10.96
C GLU A 226 12.77 -5.49 -9.55
N PHE A 227 11.45 -5.41 -9.31
CA PHE A 227 10.92 -5.21 -7.97
C PHE A 227 11.27 -6.36 -7.02
N PHE A 228 11.10 -7.61 -7.45
CA PHE A 228 11.45 -8.75 -6.61
C PHE A 228 12.96 -8.88 -6.37
N ALA A 229 13.81 -8.38 -7.27
CA ALA A 229 15.26 -8.37 -7.13
C ALA A 229 15.76 -7.61 -5.89
N VAL A 230 14.99 -6.63 -5.40
CA VAL A 230 15.27 -5.89 -4.15
C VAL A 230 15.51 -6.86 -2.99
N HIS A 231 14.69 -7.91 -2.87
CA HIS A 231 14.76 -8.85 -1.74
C HIS A 231 16.09 -9.60 -1.67
N GLY A 232 16.63 -10.01 -2.82
CA GLY A 232 17.93 -10.65 -2.89
C GLY A 232 19.08 -9.75 -2.41
N ARG A 233 18.94 -8.43 -2.56
CA ARG A 233 19.89 -7.44 -2.07
C ARG A 233 19.71 -7.12 -0.58
N GLN A 234 18.54 -7.42 -0.02
CA GLN A 234 18.16 -7.13 1.37
C GLN A 234 18.12 -8.37 2.28
N THR A 235 18.58 -9.55 1.84
CA THR A 235 18.58 -10.76 2.68
C THR A 235 19.39 -10.59 3.97
N GLY A 236 20.45 -9.76 3.94
CA GLY A 236 21.26 -9.41 5.11
C GLY A 236 20.53 -8.60 6.19
N THR A 237 19.35 -8.04 5.91
CA THR A 237 18.57 -7.23 6.88
C THR A 237 17.57 -8.06 7.68
N VAL A 238 17.58 -9.39 7.55
CA VAL A 238 16.61 -10.29 8.19
C VAL A 238 16.58 -10.18 9.71
N GLU A 239 17.73 -9.94 10.35
CA GLU A 239 17.85 -9.86 11.82
C GLU A 239 17.14 -8.63 12.40
N ILE A 240 17.11 -7.53 11.65
CA ILE A 240 16.47 -6.27 12.05
C ILE A 240 15.02 -6.21 11.57
N ALA A 241 14.70 -6.73 10.38
CA ALA A 241 13.36 -6.68 9.78
C ALA A 241 12.61 -8.01 9.94
N ARG A 242 12.52 -8.51 11.18
CA ARG A 242 11.98 -9.84 11.53
C ARG A 242 10.59 -10.12 10.94
N VAL A 243 9.71 -9.12 10.96
CA VAL A 243 8.34 -9.20 10.44
C VAL A 243 8.26 -9.23 8.90
N SER A 244 9.37 -9.02 8.20
CA SER A 244 9.47 -9.04 6.74
C SER A 244 10.28 -10.23 6.22
N ALA A 245 10.70 -11.15 7.10
CA ALA A 245 11.47 -12.34 6.73
C ALA A 245 10.77 -13.18 5.66
N LEU A 246 9.45 -13.34 5.75
CA LEU A 246 8.65 -14.01 4.72
C LEU A 246 8.77 -13.31 3.36
N ASN A 247 8.65 -11.98 3.32
CA ASN A 247 8.77 -11.21 2.08
C ASN A 247 10.15 -11.36 1.44
N LEU A 248 11.23 -11.44 2.24
CA LEU A 248 12.57 -11.69 1.71
C LEU A 248 12.65 -13.01 0.95
N VAL A 249 12.15 -14.10 1.53
CA VAL A 249 12.19 -15.43 0.91
C VAL A 249 11.23 -15.52 -0.28
N VAL A 250 10.01 -14.96 -0.15
CA VAL A 250 9.03 -14.87 -1.25
C VAL A 250 9.60 -14.08 -2.42
N GLY A 251 10.22 -12.94 -2.17
CA GLY A 251 10.82 -12.12 -3.20
C GLY A 251 11.96 -12.82 -3.92
N CYS A 252 12.84 -13.52 -3.20
CA CYS A 252 13.87 -14.38 -3.79
C CYS A 252 13.30 -15.49 -4.67
N PHE A 253 12.22 -16.15 -4.22
CA PHE A 253 11.51 -17.16 -5.00
C PHE A 253 10.93 -16.57 -6.29
N MET A 254 10.16 -15.48 -6.19
CA MET A 254 9.54 -14.78 -7.32
C MET A 254 10.59 -14.28 -8.31
N HIS A 255 11.64 -13.65 -7.81
CA HIS A 255 12.76 -13.19 -8.63
C HIS A 255 13.42 -14.34 -9.37
N GLY A 256 13.62 -15.48 -8.69
CA GLY A 256 14.16 -16.70 -9.26
C GLY A 256 13.34 -17.23 -10.44
N LEU A 257 12.04 -17.39 -10.25
CA LEU A 257 11.12 -17.87 -11.29
C LEU A 257 11.09 -16.93 -12.50
N LEU A 258 10.96 -15.62 -12.27
CA LEU A 258 10.89 -14.63 -13.34
C LEU A 258 12.23 -14.48 -14.08
N SER A 259 13.35 -14.60 -13.37
CA SER A 259 14.69 -14.61 -13.99
C SER A 259 14.86 -15.81 -14.90
N HIS A 260 14.41 -16.99 -14.48
CA HIS A 260 14.50 -18.19 -15.31
C HIS A 260 13.58 -18.10 -16.53
N LEU A 261 12.36 -17.58 -16.36
CA LEU A 261 11.45 -17.28 -17.47
C LEU A 261 12.11 -16.37 -18.52
N ALA A 262 12.85 -15.35 -18.07
CA ALA A 262 13.60 -14.42 -18.92
C ALA A 262 14.92 -15.00 -19.48
N GLY A 263 15.22 -16.29 -19.28
CA GLY A 263 16.46 -16.93 -19.75
C GLY A 263 17.72 -16.57 -18.96
N ARG A 264 17.58 -15.94 -17.79
CA ARG A 264 18.69 -15.51 -16.92
C ARG A 264 19.01 -16.58 -15.87
N THR A 265 19.51 -17.73 -16.32
CA THR A 265 19.72 -18.94 -15.52
C THR A 265 20.56 -18.73 -14.26
N GLU A 266 21.70 -18.02 -14.35
CA GLU A 266 22.55 -17.78 -13.17
C GLU A 266 21.92 -16.80 -12.16
N GLU A 267 21.18 -15.81 -12.64
CA GLU A 267 20.43 -14.88 -11.79
C GLU A 267 19.31 -15.61 -11.06
N ALA A 268 18.60 -16.49 -11.76
CA ALA A 268 17.58 -17.36 -11.19
C ALA A 268 18.15 -18.27 -10.10
N ARG A 269 19.24 -18.98 -10.42
CA ARG A 269 19.95 -19.87 -9.51
C ARG A 269 20.38 -19.14 -8.24
N ARG A 270 21.06 -17.99 -8.39
CA ARG A 270 21.52 -17.18 -7.25
C ARG A 270 20.36 -16.76 -6.36
N SER A 271 19.26 -16.30 -6.95
CA SER A 271 18.11 -15.80 -6.20
C SER A 271 17.42 -16.91 -5.40
N LEU A 272 17.24 -18.09 -5.99
CA LEU A 272 16.64 -19.22 -5.29
C LEU A 272 17.54 -19.77 -4.18
N ILE A 273 18.87 -19.79 -4.38
CA ILE A 273 19.84 -20.14 -3.33
C ILE A 273 19.78 -19.13 -2.19
N LEU A 274 19.78 -17.82 -2.49
CA LEU A 274 19.64 -16.78 -1.46
C LEU A 274 18.35 -16.93 -0.66
N GLY A 275 17.24 -17.28 -1.32
CA GLY A 275 15.97 -17.58 -0.64
C GLY A 275 16.12 -18.72 0.37
N LEU A 276 16.80 -19.81 -0.01
CA LEU A 276 17.09 -20.93 0.90
C LEU A 276 18.00 -20.55 2.06
N GLU A 277 19.10 -19.85 1.76
CA GLU A 277 20.08 -19.43 2.76
C GLU A 277 19.49 -18.45 3.77
N THR A 278 18.47 -17.69 3.38
CA THR A 278 17.75 -16.73 4.24
C THR A 278 16.84 -17.42 5.27
N VAL A 279 16.43 -18.69 5.07
CA VAL A 279 15.53 -19.41 5.99
C VAL A 279 16.13 -19.53 7.38
N LYS A 280 17.40 -19.96 7.50
CA LYS A 280 18.03 -20.16 8.82
C LYS A 280 18.16 -18.84 9.60
N PRO A 281 18.73 -17.76 9.04
CA PRO A 281 18.72 -16.45 9.69
C PRO A 281 17.31 -15.97 10.06
N SER A 282 16.31 -16.22 9.21
CA SER A 282 14.91 -15.87 9.50
C SER A 282 14.39 -16.58 10.74
N VAL A 283 14.70 -17.87 10.92
CA VAL A 283 14.33 -18.62 12.13
C VAL A 283 15.07 -18.12 13.36
N GLN A 284 16.38 -17.87 13.23
CA GLN A 284 17.23 -17.43 14.34
C GLN A 284 16.91 -16.02 14.82
N ALA A 285 16.42 -15.15 13.93
CA ALA A 285 16.07 -13.78 14.27
C ALA A 285 14.79 -13.67 15.12
N GLN A 286 13.97 -14.73 15.18
CA GLN A 286 12.69 -14.70 15.89
C GLN A 286 12.84 -15.08 17.37
N ASP A 287 12.10 -14.38 18.22
CA ASP A 287 11.86 -14.81 19.59
C ASP A 287 10.47 -15.46 19.69
N LEU A 288 10.47 -16.78 19.83
CA LEU A 288 9.25 -17.59 19.89
C LEU A 288 8.46 -17.41 21.20
N LEU A 289 9.10 -16.88 22.25
CA LEU A 289 8.45 -16.65 23.54
C LEU A 289 7.74 -15.29 23.58
N GLU A 290 8.19 -14.33 22.77
CA GLU A 290 7.61 -12.98 22.73
C GLU A 290 6.40 -12.85 21.79
N ASN A 291 6.28 -13.70 20.77
CA ASN A 291 5.23 -13.53 19.76
C ASN A 291 4.77 -14.84 19.10
N VAL A 292 3.64 -15.39 19.56
CA VAL A 292 3.06 -16.65 19.02
C VAL A 292 2.68 -16.57 17.54
N TRP A 293 2.40 -15.37 17.01
CA TRP A 293 2.07 -15.18 15.59
C TRP A 293 3.25 -15.50 14.66
N VAL A 294 4.48 -15.42 15.18
CA VAL A 294 5.71 -15.71 14.46
C VAL A 294 5.82 -17.19 14.05
N ILE A 295 5.17 -18.11 14.77
CA ILE A 295 5.20 -19.54 14.41
C ILE A 295 4.58 -19.75 13.02
N GLY A 296 3.46 -19.08 12.72
CA GLY A 296 2.83 -19.14 11.41
C GLY A 296 3.72 -18.57 10.31
N ASP A 297 4.38 -17.44 10.58
CA ASP A 297 5.31 -16.81 9.64
C ASP A 297 6.53 -17.70 9.36
N LEU A 298 7.06 -18.39 10.37
CA LEU A 298 8.18 -19.33 10.20
C LEU A 298 7.78 -20.56 9.40
N MET A 299 6.58 -21.10 9.61
CA MET A 299 6.05 -22.18 8.77
C MET A 299 5.95 -21.74 7.31
N ASN A 300 5.48 -20.50 7.06
CA ASN A 300 5.43 -19.93 5.72
C ASN A 300 6.84 -19.75 5.12
N VAL A 301 7.79 -19.21 5.88
CA VAL A 301 9.20 -19.06 5.46
C VAL A 301 9.79 -20.41 5.04
N MET A 302 9.59 -21.46 5.85
CA MET A 302 10.05 -22.82 5.51
C MET A 302 9.35 -23.37 4.26
N GLY A 303 8.03 -23.14 4.13
CA GLY A 303 7.26 -23.54 2.95
C GLY A 303 7.79 -22.91 1.67
N VAL A 304 8.08 -21.60 1.69
CA VAL A 304 8.66 -20.89 0.53
C VAL A 304 10.10 -21.35 0.29
N GLY A 305 10.90 -21.56 1.34
CA GLY A 305 12.24 -22.15 1.22
C GLY A 305 12.20 -23.50 0.50
N ARG A 306 11.27 -24.39 0.88
CA ARG A 306 11.07 -25.67 0.18
C ARG A 306 10.75 -25.46 -1.31
N GLN A 307 9.91 -24.49 -1.65
CA GLN A 307 9.61 -24.15 -3.06
C GLN A 307 10.83 -23.62 -3.81
N CYS A 308 11.73 -22.85 -3.15
CA CYS A 308 13.02 -22.47 -3.74
C CYS A 308 13.88 -23.70 -4.09
N PHE A 309 13.97 -24.67 -3.19
CA PHE A 309 14.73 -25.91 -3.45
C PHE A 309 14.13 -26.73 -4.59
N ILE A 310 12.80 -26.90 -4.59
CA ILE A 310 12.10 -27.61 -5.67
C ILE A 310 12.34 -26.90 -7.00
N ALA A 311 12.24 -25.57 -7.05
CA ALA A 311 12.50 -24.79 -8.24
C ALA A 311 13.95 -24.96 -8.74
N LEU A 312 14.94 -24.96 -7.84
CA LEU A 312 16.34 -25.19 -8.21
C LEU A 312 16.54 -26.53 -8.94
N VAL A 313 15.90 -27.60 -8.46
CA VAL A 313 16.04 -28.94 -9.06
C VAL A 313 15.19 -29.07 -10.33
N LYS A 314 13.89 -28.73 -10.27
CA LYS A 314 12.96 -28.91 -11.40
C LYS A 314 13.30 -28.03 -12.60
N LEU A 315 13.80 -26.81 -12.36
CA LEU A 315 14.29 -25.93 -13.43
C LEU A 315 15.73 -26.27 -13.88
N ARG A 316 16.34 -27.34 -13.33
CA ARG A 316 17.71 -27.79 -13.63
C ARG A 316 18.78 -26.72 -13.36
N LEU A 317 18.55 -25.87 -12.36
CA LEU A 317 19.47 -24.83 -11.90
C LEU A 317 20.47 -25.36 -10.86
N LEU A 318 20.16 -26.51 -10.26
CA LEU A 318 21.06 -27.27 -9.40
C LEU A 318 21.33 -28.63 -10.04
N HIS A 319 22.61 -28.98 -10.14
CA HIS A 319 23.00 -30.32 -10.58
C HIS A 319 22.80 -31.31 -9.43
N THR A 320 21.96 -32.33 -9.64
CA THR A 320 21.68 -33.38 -8.67
C THR A 320 22.07 -34.72 -9.26
N ASP A 321 22.69 -35.60 -8.46
CA ASP A 321 22.96 -36.97 -8.88
C ASP A 321 21.64 -37.73 -9.12
N PRO A 322 21.35 -38.19 -10.35
CA PRO A 322 20.13 -38.94 -10.64
C PRO A 322 19.99 -40.24 -9.83
N ARG A 323 21.08 -40.77 -9.28
CA ARG A 323 21.09 -41.99 -8.46
C ARG A 323 20.68 -41.75 -7.01
N GLN A 324 20.66 -40.49 -6.57
CA GLN A 324 20.26 -40.07 -5.23
C GLN A 324 19.18 -39.00 -5.36
N PRO A 325 17.92 -39.39 -5.64
CA PRO A 325 16.84 -38.43 -5.81
C PRO A 325 16.70 -37.60 -4.53
N VAL A 326 16.95 -36.29 -4.67
CA VAL A 326 16.83 -35.31 -3.57
C VAL A 326 15.41 -34.78 -3.40
N LEU A 327 14.49 -35.16 -4.31
CA LEU A 327 13.08 -34.83 -4.29
C LEU A 327 12.26 -36.07 -4.65
N ASP A 328 11.06 -36.15 -4.06
CA ASP A 328 10.05 -37.10 -4.49
C ASP A 328 9.65 -36.86 -5.94
N ALA A 329 9.28 -37.92 -6.66
CA ALA A 329 8.90 -37.83 -8.08
C ALA A 329 7.73 -36.88 -8.34
N GLU A 330 6.79 -36.81 -7.38
CA GLU A 330 5.58 -35.97 -7.44
C GLU A 330 5.83 -34.52 -7.00
N ALA A 331 7.02 -34.20 -6.48
CA ALA A 331 7.32 -32.84 -6.03
C ALA A 331 7.21 -31.88 -7.22
N SER A 332 6.42 -30.82 -7.07
CA SER A 332 6.21 -29.82 -8.11
C SER A 332 6.39 -28.40 -7.56
N ILE A 333 6.68 -27.45 -8.45
CA ILE A 333 6.67 -26.03 -8.07
C ILE A 333 5.20 -25.64 -7.90
N GLU A 334 4.83 -25.31 -6.67
CA GLU A 334 3.44 -25.05 -6.25
C GLU A 334 3.28 -23.60 -5.81
N PRO A 335 2.80 -22.70 -6.69
CA PRO A 335 2.49 -21.32 -6.34
C PRO A 335 1.52 -21.19 -5.15
N SER A 336 0.60 -22.12 -4.98
CA SER A 336 -0.34 -22.18 -3.85
C SER A 336 0.33 -22.47 -2.51
N ALA A 337 1.53 -23.05 -2.49
CA ALA A 337 2.30 -23.29 -1.27
C ALA A 337 3.09 -22.05 -0.80
N VAL A 338 3.10 -20.99 -1.61
CA VAL A 338 3.74 -19.71 -1.29
C VAL A 338 2.66 -18.72 -0.86
N THR A 339 2.76 -18.22 0.39
CA THR A 339 1.83 -17.20 0.87
C THR A 339 1.94 -15.94 0.01
N GLY A 340 0.86 -15.56 -0.65
CA GLY A 340 0.79 -14.42 -1.54
C GLY A 340 -0.29 -14.56 -2.61
N PRO A 341 -0.44 -13.56 -3.50
CA PRO A 341 -1.46 -13.57 -4.54
C PRO A 341 -1.07 -14.40 -5.78
N LEU A 342 0.15 -14.96 -5.88
CA LEU A 342 0.65 -15.59 -7.11
C LEU A 342 -0.31 -16.62 -7.71
N GLN A 343 -0.80 -17.58 -6.92
CA GLN A 343 -1.72 -18.59 -7.43
C GLN A 343 -2.98 -17.96 -8.02
N LYS A 344 -3.57 -16.98 -7.33
CA LYS A 344 -4.77 -16.26 -7.81
C LYS A 344 -4.49 -15.47 -9.10
N LEU A 345 -3.28 -14.95 -9.27
CA LEU A 345 -2.88 -14.25 -10.49
C LEU A 345 -2.72 -15.21 -11.67
N LEU A 346 -2.15 -16.40 -11.44
CA LEU A 346 -2.04 -17.45 -12.44
C LEU A 346 -3.43 -17.96 -12.84
N ASP A 347 -4.27 -18.31 -11.86
CA ASP A 347 -5.66 -18.76 -12.10
C ASP A 347 -6.50 -17.71 -12.83
N GLY A 348 -6.20 -16.42 -12.63
CA GLY A 348 -6.83 -15.30 -13.31
C GLY A 348 -6.27 -15.00 -14.71
N GLY A 349 -5.24 -15.73 -15.17
CA GLY A 349 -4.63 -15.54 -16.49
C GLY A 349 -3.78 -14.28 -16.65
N TYR A 350 -3.25 -13.71 -15.56
CA TYR A 350 -2.48 -12.46 -15.60
C TYR A 350 -1.04 -12.63 -16.07
N VAL A 351 -0.48 -13.81 -15.86
CA VAL A 351 0.91 -14.10 -16.22
C VAL A 351 0.97 -15.42 -16.99
N PRO A 352 0.33 -15.49 -18.17
CA PRO A 352 0.16 -16.73 -18.91
C PRO A 352 1.50 -17.37 -19.30
N GLU A 353 2.53 -16.57 -19.52
CA GLU A 353 3.88 -17.06 -19.81
C GLU A 353 4.51 -17.77 -18.61
N LEU A 354 4.35 -17.22 -17.39
CA LEU A 354 4.83 -17.86 -16.17
C LEU A 354 4.03 -19.14 -15.88
N GLU A 355 2.72 -19.12 -16.08
CA GLU A 355 1.88 -20.31 -15.93
C GLU A 355 2.33 -21.44 -16.89
N ALA A 356 2.43 -21.13 -18.18
CA ALA A 356 2.89 -22.07 -19.19
C ALA A 356 4.32 -22.57 -18.89
N HIS A 357 5.18 -21.71 -18.37
CA HIS A 357 6.52 -22.08 -17.94
C HIS A 357 6.50 -23.10 -16.81
N LEU A 358 5.73 -22.86 -15.74
CA LEU A 358 5.63 -23.78 -14.60
C LEU A 358 5.00 -25.12 -14.99
N LEU A 359 4.00 -25.13 -15.88
CA LEU A 359 3.35 -26.36 -16.36
C LEU A 359 4.32 -27.31 -17.07
N ARG A 360 5.34 -26.79 -17.76
CA ARG A 360 6.38 -27.62 -18.41
C ARG A 360 7.18 -28.47 -17.44
N TYR A 361 7.20 -28.10 -16.16
CA TYR A 361 8.00 -28.74 -15.11
C TYR A 361 7.16 -29.51 -14.07
N ARG A 362 5.85 -29.67 -14.28
CA ARG A 362 4.96 -30.45 -13.38
C ARG A 362 5.07 -31.97 -13.55
N SER A 363 5.54 -32.44 -14.70
CA SER A 363 5.49 -33.87 -15.07
C SER A 363 6.75 -34.36 -15.79
N ALA A 364 7.86 -33.61 -15.66
CA ALA A 364 9.21 -34.03 -16.00
C ALA A 364 10.00 -34.30 -14.71
#